data_AF-A0A950UYZ6-F1
#
_entry.id   AF-A0A950UYZ6-F1
#
_cell.length_a   1.000
_cell.length_b   1.000
_cell.length_c   1.000
_cell.angle_alpha   90.00
_cell.angle_beta   90.00
_cell.angle_gamma   90.00
#
_symmetry.space_group_name_H-M   'P 1'
#
loop_
_entity.id
_entity.type
_entity.pdbx_description
1 polymer ?
#
loop_
_entity_poly.entity_id
_entity_poly.type
_entity_poly.pdbx_seq_one_letter_code
_entity_poly.pdbx_strand_id
1 'polypeptide(L)'
;MQFNDLLRLSNIDPAEVLVMRHRPTEPSLREQFFRIAMNEPHLFRAYQSSHFERAEKQLAQAQYLASFVGQSPGKATFIALSRNASSRSINLEEYWSIPENKELRAYGMKGFDGIRPSVLWFDLADTEFYPEWRGRLIVNWGEGGERSWSRWAIDNTFNIEAIRETIYVEEPVPDWREVMVRWNELKSLWPTWRAALSQWRGIYHILDESDGKGYVGSAYGTDNIVGRWTTYADGTGDGGNKKLRGRDPAKFVFSIL
;
A
#
# COMPACT_ATOMS: atom_id res chain seq x y z
N MET A 1 9.76 14.09 19.34
CA MET A 1 9.57 12.65 19.65
C MET A 1 10.20 11.83 18.53
N GLN A 2 10.95 10.80 18.87
CA GLN A 2 11.68 9.93 17.94
C GLN A 2 11.09 8.52 17.97
N PHE A 3 11.28 7.75 16.91
CA PHE A 3 10.87 6.34 16.87
C PHE A 3 11.51 5.51 18.01
N ASN A 4 12.76 5.81 18.37
CA ASN A 4 13.45 5.14 19.47
C ASN A 4 12.79 5.41 20.83
N ASP A 5 12.08 6.53 20.99
CA ASP A 5 11.31 6.78 22.20
C ASP A 5 10.13 5.82 22.29
N LEU A 6 9.47 5.51 21.17
CA LEU A 6 8.37 4.54 21.10
C LEU A 6 8.85 3.12 21.41
N LEU A 7 10.03 2.73 20.90
CA LEU A 7 10.65 1.44 21.21
C LEU A 7 10.88 1.30 22.73
N ARG A 8 11.50 2.32 23.34
CA ARG A 8 11.77 2.33 24.78
C ARG A 8 10.51 2.32 25.64
N LEU A 9 9.47 3.07 25.23
CA LEU A 9 8.16 3.05 25.91
C LEU A 9 7.50 1.66 25.88
N SER A 10 7.81 0.86 24.85
CA SER A 10 7.35 -0.54 24.73
C SER A 10 8.35 -1.55 25.29
N ASN A 11 9.36 -1.12 26.06
CA ASN A 11 10.43 -1.96 26.63
C ASN A 11 11.25 -2.74 25.58
N ILE A 12 11.49 -2.14 24.42
CA ILE A 12 12.33 -2.71 23.36
C ILE A 12 13.60 -1.87 23.25
N ASP A 13 14.76 -2.53 23.38
CA ASP A 13 16.06 -1.86 23.25
C ASP A 13 16.33 -1.52 21.76
N PRO A 14 16.51 -0.23 21.40
CA PRO A 14 16.87 0.15 20.03
C PRO A 14 18.13 -0.53 19.49
N ALA A 15 19.03 -1.06 20.34
CA ALA A 15 20.20 -1.82 19.89
C ALA A 15 19.82 -3.17 19.25
N GLU A 16 18.65 -3.71 19.56
CA GLU A 16 18.16 -4.99 19.06
C GLU A 16 17.29 -4.85 17.79
N VAL A 17 17.01 -3.62 17.37
CA VAL A 17 16.06 -3.30 16.30
C VAL A 17 16.78 -2.86 15.03
N LEU A 18 16.61 -3.63 13.97
CA LEU A 18 16.96 -3.21 12.62
C LEU A 18 15.77 -2.50 11.98
N VAL A 19 15.99 -1.30 11.45
CA VAL A 19 14.95 -0.52 10.77
C VAL A 19 15.17 -0.60 9.27
N MET A 20 14.14 -0.98 8.52
CA MET A 20 14.19 -1.06 7.07
C MET A 20 13.14 -0.16 6.41
N ARG A 21 13.58 0.65 5.45
CA ARG A 21 12.73 1.41 4.53
C ARG A 21 12.65 0.69 3.19
N HIS A 22 11.61 -0.11 3.02
CA HIS A 22 11.35 -0.82 1.79
C HIS A 22 10.86 0.14 0.69
N ARG A 23 11.54 0.07 -0.46
CA ARG A 23 11.13 0.73 -1.70
C ARG A 23 11.65 -0.11 -2.87
N PRO A 24 10.85 -1.04 -3.40
CA PRO A 24 11.27 -1.92 -4.48
C PRO A 24 11.87 -1.16 -5.67
N THR A 25 12.82 -1.79 -6.36
CA THR A 25 13.50 -1.18 -7.52
C THR A 25 12.67 -1.29 -8.79
N GLU A 26 11.76 -2.24 -8.81
CA GLU A 26 10.91 -2.64 -9.92
C GLU A 26 9.70 -1.71 -10.01
N PRO A 27 9.49 -0.98 -11.12
CA PRO A 27 8.44 0.06 -11.20
C PRO A 27 7.03 -0.44 -10.87
N SER A 28 6.61 -1.56 -11.49
CA SER A 28 5.29 -2.17 -11.30
C SER A 28 5.03 -2.53 -9.83
N LEU A 29 6.01 -3.17 -9.18
CA LEU A 29 5.91 -3.52 -7.77
C LEU A 29 5.92 -2.27 -6.89
N ARG A 30 6.80 -1.31 -7.17
CA ARG A 30 6.95 -0.07 -6.38
C ARG A 30 5.67 0.73 -6.31
N GLU A 31 4.96 0.86 -7.43
CA GLU A 31 3.71 1.63 -7.53
C GLU A 31 2.63 1.08 -6.58
N GLN A 32 2.58 -0.23 -6.41
CA GLN A 32 1.55 -0.92 -5.62
C GLN A 32 2.04 -1.33 -4.23
N PHE A 33 3.33 -1.14 -3.93
CA PHE A 33 3.98 -1.77 -2.78
C PHE A 33 3.36 -1.37 -1.43
N PHE A 34 2.99 -0.10 -1.28
CA PHE A 34 2.31 0.35 -0.06
C PHE A 34 0.94 -0.32 0.10
N ARG A 35 0.18 -0.47 -1.00
CA ARG A 35 -1.12 -1.17 -0.99
C ARG A 35 -0.94 -2.64 -0.62
N ILE A 36 0.06 -3.32 -1.18
CA ILE A 36 0.41 -4.69 -0.82
C ILE A 36 0.76 -4.77 0.67
N ALA A 37 1.62 -3.87 1.16
CA ALA A 37 1.96 -3.79 2.57
C ALA A 37 0.73 -3.62 3.47
N MET A 38 -0.26 -2.84 3.06
CA MET A 38 -1.45 -2.58 3.87
C MET A 38 -2.49 -3.70 3.80
N ASN A 39 -2.74 -4.25 2.61
CA ASN A 39 -3.91 -5.10 2.35
C ASN A 39 -3.56 -6.57 2.19
N GLU A 40 -2.31 -6.90 1.85
CA GLU A 40 -1.83 -8.26 1.60
C GLU A 40 -0.67 -8.59 2.57
N PRO A 41 -0.94 -8.71 3.89
CA PRO A 41 0.11 -8.84 4.90
C PRO A 41 0.99 -10.09 4.70
N HIS A 42 0.45 -11.16 4.10
CA HIS A 42 1.19 -12.37 3.78
C HIS A 42 2.23 -12.14 2.67
N LEU A 43 1.88 -11.39 1.61
CA LEU A 43 2.82 -11.00 0.55
C LEU A 43 3.90 -10.05 1.10
N PHE A 44 3.51 -9.08 1.91
CA PHE A 44 4.47 -8.18 2.53
C PHE A 44 5.46 -8.92 3.44
N ARG A 45 4.96 -9.88 4.24
CA ARG A 45 5.82 -10.75 5.07
C ARG A 45 6.81 -11.54 4.22
N ALA A 46 6.35 -12.19 3.16
CA ALA A 46 7.23 -12.94 2.26
C ALA A 46 8.31 -12.03 1.64
N TYR A 47 7.94 -10.84 1.19
CA TYR A 47 8.87 -9.86 0.63
C TYR A 47 9.99 -9.48 1.61
N GLN A 48 9.67 -9.28 2.89
CA GLN A 48 10.65 -8.88 3.92
C GLN A 48 11.34 -10.06 4.61
N SER A 49 10.96 -11.31 4.31
CA SER A 49 11.57 -12.50 4.89
C SER A 49 12.89 -12.91 4.24
N SER A 50 13.38 -12.20 3.22
CA SER A 50 14.67 -12.47 2.58
C SER A 50 15.28 -11.22 1.98
N HIS A 51 16.61 -11.13 2.01
CA HIS A 51 17.33 -9.92 1.58
C HIS A 51 18.67 -10.22 0.92
N PHE A 52 19.23 -9.23 0.24
CA PHE A 52 20.61 -9.27 -0.23
C PHE A 52 21.60 -9.34 0.94
N GLU A 53 22.79 -9.85 0.67
CA GLU A 53 23.80 -10.29 1.65
C GLU A 53 24.04 -9.30 2.80
N ARG A 54 24.15 -8.00 2.52
CA ARG A 54 24.40 -6.99 3.56
C ARG A 54 23.25 -6.91 4.56
N ALA A 55 22.01 -6.79 4.08
CA ALA A 55 20.83 -6.67 4.94
C ALA A 55 20.48 -8.01 5.59
N GLU A 56 20.73 -9.13 4.90
CA GLU A 56 20.63 -10.48 5.46
C GLU A 56 21.52 -10.65 6.71
N LYS A 57 22.80 -10.26 6.63
CA LYS A 57 23.74 -10.31 7.76
C LYS A 57 23.31 -9.42 8.93
N GLN A 58 22.71 -8.26 8.65
CA GLN A 58 22.19 -7.36 9.69
C GLN A 58 20.96 -7.98 10.36
N LEU A 59 19.99 -8.46 9.58
CA LEU A 59 18.76 -9.03 10.13
C LEU A 59 19.03 -10.31 10.92
N ALA A 60 20.01 -11.13 10.51
CA ALA A 60 20.45 -12.29 11.27
C ALA A 60 20.98 -11.97 12.68
N GLN A 61 21.38 -10.72 12.95
CA GLN A 61 21.84 -10.27 14.26
C GLN A 61 20.75 -9.53 15.04
N ALA A 62 19.69 -9.09 14.38
CA ALA A 62 18.62 -8.31 15.01
C ALA A 62 17.58 -9.22 15.67
N GLN A 63 17.09 -8.83 16.85
CA GLN A 63 15.94 -9.51 17.47
C GLN A 63 14.61 -9.00 16.92
N TYR A 64 14.59 -7.75 16.42
CA TYR A 64 13.41 -7.15 15.83
C TYR A 64 13.70 -6.49 14.50
N LEU A 65 12.71 -6.54 13.61
CA LEU A 65 12.66 -5.80 12.36
C LEU A 65 11.55 -4.76 12.43
N ALA A 66 11.91 -3.48 12.37
CA ALA A 66 10.97 -2.39 12.19
C ALA A 66 10.85 -2.07 10.70
N SER A 67 9.69 -2.39 10.12
CA SER A 67 9.46 -2.31 8.68
C SER A 67 8.70 -1.05 8.33
N PHE A 68 9.27 -0.27 7.41
CA PHE A 68 8.72 0.95 6.87
C PHE A 68 8.66 0.89 5.34
N VAL A 69 7.77 1.69 4.73
CA VAL A 69 7.66 1.86 3.28
C VAL A 69 7.99 3.29 2.87
N GLY A 70 8.84 3.46 1.87
CA GLY A 70 9.21 4.76 1.32
C GLY A 70 8.26 5.24 0.22
N GLN A 71 7.21 5.98 0.59
CA GLN A 71 6.23 6.55 -0.36
C GLN A 71 6.68 7.87 -0.99
N SER A 72 7.44 8.68 -0.27
CA SER A 72 7.98 9.97 -0.74
C SER A 72 9.47 10.11 -0.39
N PRO A 73 10.19 11.02 -1.06
CA PRO A 73 11.58 11.31 -0.73
C PRO A 73 11.73 11.68 0.75
N GLY A 74 12.76 11.15 1.40
CA GLY A 74 13.13 11.47 2.78
C GLY A 74 12.16 10.98 3.85
N LYS A 75 11.07 10.29 3.51
CA LYS A 75 10.06 9.80 4.47
C LYS A 75 9.94 8.28 4.45
N ALA A 76 9.53 7.72 5.58
CA ALA A 76 9.21 6.31 5.72
C ALA A 76 7.93 6.14 6.56
N THR A 77 6.98 5.39 6.04
CA THR A 77 5.69 5.10 6.70
C THR A 77 5.78 3.76 7.41
N PHE A 78 5.48 3.72 8.70
CA PHE A 78 5.56 2.52 9.53
C PHE A 78 4.52 1.48 9.10
N ILE A 79 4.92 0.21 9.01
CA ILE A 79 4.05 -0.92 8.69
C ILE A 79 3.92 -1.86 9.88
N ALA A 80 5.04 -2.33 10.43
CA ALA A 80 5.03 -3.27 11.54
C ALA A 80 6.38 -3.29 12.27
N LEU A 81 6.36 -3.73 13.53
CA LEU A 81 7.53 -4.26 14.22
C LEU A 81 7.33 -5.76 14.35
N SER A 82 8.27 -6.55 13.86
CA SER A 82 8.23 -8.01 13.93
C SER A 82 9.39 -8.53 14.76
N ARG A 83 9.16 -9.58 15.55
CA ARG A 83 10.23 -10.31 16.23
C ARG A 83 10.85 -11.31 15.25
N ASN A 84 12.17 -11.27 15.13
CA ASN A 84 12.93 -12.26 14.38
C ASN A 84 13.02 -13.55 15.21
N ALA A 85 12.14 -14.51 14.92
CA ALA A 85 12.01 -15.73 15.72
C ALA A 85 13.08 -16.77 15.35
N SER A 86 13.33 -16.93 14.05
CA SER A 86 14.33 -17.86 13.53
C SER A 86 14.69 -17.53 12.08
N SER A 87 15.68 -18.23 11.53
CA SER A 87 15.95 -18.21 10.10
C SER A 87 16.40 -19.58 9.62
N ARG A 88 16.19 -19.84 8.33
CA ARG A 88 16.69 -21.05 7.67
C ARG A 88 17.32 -20.70 6.33
N SER A 89 18.37 -21.44 5.95
CA SER A 89 18.95 -21.31 4.61
C SER A 89 18.03 -21.99 3.59
N ILE A 90 17.70 -21.29 2.51
CA ILE A 90 16.92 -21.83 1.39
C ILE A 90 17.65 -21.61 0.07
N ASN A 91 17.55 -22.58 -0.83
CA ASN A 91 18.08 -22.49 -2.18
C ASN A 91 17.09 -21.80 -3.14
N LEU A 92 17.49 -21.66 -4.41
CA LEU A 92 16.69 -20.98 -5.43
C LEU A 92 15.33 -21.67 -5.69
N GLU A 93 15.32 -23.00 -5.74
CA GLU A 93 14.10 -23.78 -5.97
C GLU A 93 13.12 -23.63 -4.81
N GLU A 94 13.61 -23.76 -3.58
CA GLU A 94 12.82 -23.57 -2.36
C GLU A 94 12.26 -22.15 -2.27
N TYR A 95 13.07 -21.12 -2.58
CA TYR A 95 12.64 -19.72 -2.62
C TYR A 95 11.46 -19.52 -3.56
N TRP A 96 11.58 -20.03 -4.80
CA TRP A 96 10.53 -19.89 -5.80
C TRP A 96 9.42 -20.91 -5.68
N SER A 97 9.51 -21.88 -4.76
CA SER A 97 8.41 -22.78 -4.40
C SER A 97 7.35 -22.09 -3.54
N ILE A 98 7.75 -21.06 -2.78
CA ILE A 98 6.89 -20.28 -1.86
C ILE A 98 5.79 -19.56 -2.68
N PRO A 99 4.50 -19.82 -2.42
CA PRO A 99 3.38 -19.25 -3.17
C PRO A 99 3.42 -17.72 -3.26
N GLU A 100 3.72 -17.06 -2.14
CA GLU A 100 3.78 -15.61 -2.03
C GLU A 100 4.91 -15.01 -2.87
N ASN A 101 6.05 -15.69 -2.98
CA ASN A 101 7.13 -15.26 -3.85
C ASN A 101 6.74 -15.37 -5.32
N LYS A 102 6.02 -16.44 -5.71
CA LYS A 102 5.47 -16.58 -7.07
C LYS A 102 4.48 -15.46 -7.40
N GLU A 103 3.63 -15.10 -6.44
CA GLU A 103 2.66 -14.02 -6.61
C GLU A 103 3.36 -12.65 -6.71
N LEU A 104 4.31 -12.35 -5.83
CA LEU A 104 5.14 -11.14 -5.93
C LEU A 104 5.89 -11.05 -7.25
N ARG A 105 6.29 -12.19 -7.84
CA ARG A 105 6.89 -12.24 -9.18
C ARG A 105 5.94 -11.75 -10.26
N ALA A 106 4.64 -12.01 -10.13
CA ALA A 106 3.61 -11.48 -11.05
C ALA A 106 3.49 -9.94 -10.96
N TYR A 107 3.79 -9.35 -9.80
CA TYR A 107 3.92 -7.90 -9.63
C TYR A 107 5.26 -7.33 -10.14
N GLY A 108 6.16 -8.21 -10.61
CA GLY A 108 7.46 -7.84 -11.17
C GLY A 108 8.63 -7.93 -10.19
N MET A 109 8.47 -8.57 -9.03
CA MET A 109 9.57 -8.80 -8.08
C MET A 109 10.69 -9.63 -8.74
N LYS A 110 11.94 -9.15 -8.70
CA LYS A 110 13.10 -9.93 -9.13
C LYS A 110 13.49 -11.02 -8.13
N GLY A 111 13.40 -10.71 -6.83
CA GLY A 111 13.68 -11.65 -5.74
C GLY A 111 15.11 -12.21 -5.76
N PHE A 112 15.27 -13.44 -5.28
CA PHE A 112 16.55 -14.15 -5.29
C PHE A 112 16.88 -14.69 -6.69
N ASP A 113 18.08 -14.34 -7.18
CA ASP A 113 18.55 -14.62 -8.54
C ASP A 113 19.41 -15.90 -8.68
N GLY A 114 19.78 -16.54 -7.57
CA GLY A 114 20.60 -17.75 -7.57
C GLY A 114 22.09 -17.52 -7.82
N ILE A 115 22.57 -16.27 -7.81
CA ILE A 115 24.02 -15.98 -7.89
C ILE A 115 24.75 -16.60 -6.69
N ARG A 116 24.11 -16.57 -5.51
CA ARG A 116 24.54 -17.28 -4.32
C ARG A 116 23.89 -18.67 -4.28
N PRO A 117 24.50 -19.68 -3.65
CA PRO A 117 23.88 -21.00 -3.51
C PRO A 117 22.61 -20.99 -2.64
N SER A 118 22.53 -20.07 -1.68
CA SER A 118 21.38 -19.91 -0.80
C SER A 118 21.27 -18.49 -0.22
N VAL A 119 20.10 -18.20 0.35
CA VAL A 119 19.79 -17.02 1.16
C VAL A 119 19.13 -17.44 2.47
N LEU A 120 19.14 -16.58 3.47
CA LEU A 120 18.34 -16.79 4.67
C LEU A 120 16.88 -16.39 4.43
N TRP A 121 15.98 -17.27 4.84
CA TRP A 121 14.56 -16.99 5.02
C TRP A 121 14.26 -16.80 6.50
N PHE A 122 13.85 -15.59 6.87
CA PHE A 122 13.55 -15.19 8.24
C PHE A 122 12.09 -15.45 8.59
N ASP A 123 11.88 -16.05 9.75
CA ASP A 123 10.58 -16.20 10.39
C ASP A 123 10.32 -14.98 11.27
N LEU A 124 9.42 -14.11 10.80
CA LEU A 124 9.11 -12.82 11.39
C LEU A 124 7.74 -12.88 12.04
N ALA A 125 7.72 -12.97 13.36
CA ALA A 125 6.50 -13.03 14.16
C ALA A 125 5.97 -11.62 14.43
N ASP A 126 4.65 -11.44 14.31
CA ASP A 126 4.01 -10.16 14.60
C ASP A 126 4.16 -9.78 16.08
N THR A 127 4.15 -8.48 16.36
CA THR A 127 4.11 -7.94 17.72
C THR A 127 2.90 -7.01 17.87
N GLU A 128 2.53 -6.69 19.11
CA GLU A 128 1.47 -5.70 19.42
C GLU A 128 2.01 -4.25 19.43
N PHE A 129 3.14 -3.99 18.76
CA PHE A 129 3.76 -2.68 18.75
C PHE A 129 2.96 -1.68 17.90
N TYR A 130 2.13 -0.88 18.58
CA TYR A 130 1.31 0.20 18.01
C TYR A 130 0.61 -0.16 16.68
N PRO A 131 -0.20 -1.23 16.64
CA PRO A 131 -0.90 -1.64 15.41
C PRO A 131 -1.79 -0.53 14.83
N GLU A 132 -2.33 0.36 15.67
CA GLU A 132 -3.14 1.52 15.28
C GLU A 132 -2.36 2.59 14.50
N TRP A 133 -1.03 2.54 14.53
CA TRP A 133 -0.15 3.44 13.79
C TRP A 133 0.38 2.84 12.49
N ARG A 134 0.04 1.58 12.18
CA ARG A 134 0.30 0.96 10.88
C ARG A 134 -0.25 1.85 9.75
N GLY A 135 0.61 2.17 8.79
CA GLY A 135 0.27 3.03 7.64
C GLY A 135 0.09 4.51 7.98
N ARG A 136 0.20 4.92 9.26
CA ARG A 136 -0.14 6.26 9.73
C ARG A 136 1.05 7.01 10.34
N LEU A 137 1.92 6.30 11.04
CA LEU A 137 3.14 6.86 11.61
C LEU A 137 4.18 7.06 10.51
N ILE A 138 4.69 8.29 10.40
CA ILE A 138 5.69 8.69 9.42
C ILE A 138 6.90 9.23 10.14
N VAL A 139 8.06 8.72 9.77
CA VAL A 139 9.35 9.19 10.25
C VAL A 139 10.14 9.87 9.14
N ASN A 140 10.95 10.85 9.53
CA ASN A 140 11.98 11.42 8.68
C ASN A 140 13.12 10.39 8.54
N TRP A 141 13.43 10.00 7.31
CA TRP A 141 14.50 9.07 6.96
C TRP A 141 15.86 9.77 6.72
N GLY A 142 15.86 11.10 6.66
CA GLY A 142 17.01 11.96 6.39
C GLY A 142 17.27 12.16 4.89
N GLU A 143 17.57 13.40 4.49
CA GLU A 143 18.06 13.70 3.14
C GLU A 143 19.39 12.99 2.88
N GLY A 144 19.53 12.34 1.72
CA GLY A 144 20.71 11.52 1.38
C GLY A 144 20.79 10.16 2.10
N GLY A 145 20.02 9.95 3.18
CA GLY A 145 19.91 8.69 3.92
C GLY A 145 19.22 7.56 3.15
N GLU A 146 18.56 7.88 2.03
CA GLU A 146 17.86 6.92 1.17
C GLU A 146 18.78 5.89 0.50
N ARG A 147 20.09 6.16 0.44
CA ARG A 147 21.09 5.20 -0.04
C ARG A 147 21.27 4.02 0.92
N SER A 148 20.96 4.21 2.21
CA SER A 148 20.96 3.16 3.23
C SER A 148 19.54 2.85 3.65
N TRP A 149 18.95 1.85 3.02
CA TRP A 149 17.57 1.43 3.28
C TRP A 149 17.44 0.55 4.54
N SER A 150 18.54 -0.05 5.04
CA SER A 150 18.60 -0.76 6.34
C SER A 150 19.55 -0.03 7.31
N ARG A 151 19.10 0.24 8.53
CA ARG A 151 19.81 1.03 9.55
C ARG A 151 19.46 0.52 10.95
N TRP A 152 20.45 0.40 11.85
CA TRP A 152 20.19 0.05 13.25
C TRP A 152 19.48 1.19 13.97
N ALA A 153 18.48 0.88 14.80
CA ALA A 153 17.73 1.93 15.50
C ALA A 153 18.62 2.71 16.48
N ILE A 154 19.50 2.03 17.23
CA ILE A 154 20.39 2.71 18.20
C ILE A 154 21.32 3.76 17.58
N ASP A 155 21.89 3.49 16.40
CA ASP A 155 22.86 4.35 15.73
C ASP A 155 22.21 5.50 14.94
N ASN A 156 20.88 5.55 14.90
CA ASN A 156 20.15 6.43 14.00
C ASN A 156 18.98 7.12 14.68
N THR A 157 18.71 8.33 14.24
CA THR A 157 17.55 9.11 14.71
C THR A 157 16.49 9.15 13.63
N PHE A 158 15.31 8.62 13.95
CA PHE A 158 14.12 8.69 13.11
C PHE A 158 13.11 9.60 13.80
N ASN A 159 13.13 10.89 13.45
CA ASN A 159 12.18 11.86 13.99
C ASN A 159 10.78 11.55 13.49
N ILE A 160 9.80 11.53 14.38
CA ILE A 160 8.39 11.36 14.00
C ILE A 160 7.93 12.67 13.36
N GLU A 161 7.55 12.63 12.09
CA GLU A 161 7.03 13.79 11.36
C GLU A 161 5.52 13.93 11.50
N ALA A 162 4.81 12.79 11.47
CA ALA A 162 3.35 12.79 11.53
C ALA A 162 2.84 11.44 12.04
N ILE A 163 1.69 11.48 12.69
CA ILE A 163 0.80 10.34 12.88
C ILE A 163 -0.52 10.76 12.24
N ARG A 164 -0.81 10.22 11.06
CA ARG A 164 -2.01 10.60 10.29
C ARG A 164 -3.27 10.12 10.97
N GLU A 165 -4.41 10.74 10.67
CA GLU A 165 -5.72 10.21 11.09
C GLU A 165 -6.11 8.96 10.30
N THR A 166 -5.78 8.92 9.01
CA THR A 166 -6.09 7.82 8.09
C THR A 166 -4.81 7.24 7.46
N ILE A 167 -4.87 5.96 7.05
CA ILE A 167 -3.75 5.20 6.45
C ILE A 167 -3.40 5.71 5.05
N TYR A 168 -4.43 6.06 4.30
CA TYR A 168 -4.29 6.38 2.89
C TYR A 168 -4.08 7.88 2.71
N VAL A 169 -3.13 8.26 1.85
CA VAL A 169 -3.02 9.66 1.38
C VAL A 169 -4.16 9.88 0.41
N GLU A 170 -5.22 10.56 0.85
CA GLU A 170 -6.29 10.97 -0.05
C GLU A 170 -5.69 11.60 -1.30
N GLU A 171 -5.91 10.93 -2.45
CA GLU A 171 -5.58 11.56 -3.71
C GLU A 171 -6.37 12.86 -3.76
N PRO A 172 -5.70 14.00 -4.03
CA PRO A 172 -6.40 15.26 -4.16
C PRO A 172 -7.51 15.06 -5.19
N VAL A 173 -8.70 15.57 -4.89
CA VAL A 173 -9.80 15.51 -5.84
C VAL A 173 -9.34 16.23 -7.12
N PRO A 174 -9.30 15.54 -8.27
CA PRO A 174 -8.82 16.13 -9.51
C PRO A 174 -9.79 17.22 -9.97
N ASP A 175 -9.39 18.01 -10.97
CA ASP A 175 -10.34 18.86 -11.68
C ASP A 175 -11.48 17.99 -12.24
N TRP A 176 -12.70 18.50 -12.22
CA TRP A 176 -13.87 17.71 -12.61
C TRP A 176 -13.77 17.11 -14.01
N ARG A 177 -13.00 17.74 -14.92
CA ARG A 177 -12.77 17.26 -16.30
C ARG A 177 -11.86 16.02 -16.37
N GLU A 178 -11.10 15.77 -15.33
CA GLU A 178 -10.13 14.67 -15.23
C GLU A 178 -10.66 13.49 -14.41
N VAL A 179 -11.86 13.64 -13.81
CA VAL A 179 -12.49 12.57 -13.04
C VAL A 179 -12.80 11.39 -13.95
N MET A 180 -12.16 10.27 -13.65
CA MET A 180 -12.37 8.97 -14.28
C MET A 180 -12.46 7.92 -13.17
N VAL A 181 -13.63 7.32 -13.00
CA VAL A 181 -13.87 6.33 -11.93
C VAL A 181 -14.48 5.07 -12.51
N ARG A 182 -13.88 3.91 -12.24
CA ARG A 182 -14.43 2.62 -12.66
C ARG A 182 -15.56 2.20 -11.72
N TRP A 183 -16.53 1.44 -12.21
CA TRP A 183 -17.67 1.03 -11.39
C TRP A 183 -17.28 0.33 -10.07
N ASN A 184 -16.26 -0.52 -10.10
CA ASN A 184 -15.75 -1.23 -8.92
C ASN A 184 -15.09 -0.30 -7.88
N GLU A 185 -14.70 0.92 -8.28
CA GLU A 185 -14.11 1.93 -7.41
C GLU A 185 -15.18 2.80 -6.73
N LEU A 186 -16.41 2.86 -7.26
CA LEU A 186 -17.47 3.74 -6.75
C LEU A 186 -17.78 3.54 -5.27
N LYS A 187 -17.75 2.29 -4.77
CA LYS A 187 -17.97 1.99 -3.35
C LYS A 187 -16.79 2.42 -2.47
N SER A 188 -15.60 2.41 -3.03
CA SER A 188 -14.34 2.67 -2.33
C SER A 188 -13.82 4.08 -2.57
N LEU A 189 -14.65 4.99 -3.09
CA LEU A 189 -14.30 6.40 -3.22
C LEU A 189 -13.90 6.98 -1.85
N TRP A 190 -12.79 7.70 -1.87
CA TRP A 190 -12.21 8.37 -0.72
C TRP A 190 -13.19 9.38 -0.10
N PRO A 191 -13.18 9.59 1.23
CA PRO A 191 -14.07 10.55 1.89
C PRO A 191 -14.03 11.96 1.28
N THR A 192 -12.86 12.49 0.94
CA THR A 192 -12.75 13.79 0.24
C THR A 192 -13.36 13.79 -1.15
N TRP A 193 -13.19 12.73 -1.93
CA TRP A 193 -13.85 12.59 -3.23
C TRP A 193 -15.36 12.55 -3.06
N ARG A 194 -15.87 11.76 -2.11
CA ARG A 194 -17.31 11.70 -1.80
C ARG A 194 -17.85 13.07 -1.40
N ALA A 195 -17.14 13.80 -0.55
CA ALA A 195 -17.52 15.15 -0.12
C ALA A 195 -17.52 16.14 -1.28
N ALA A 196 -16.51 16.12 -2.16
CA ALA A 196 -16.48 16.99 -3.34
C ALA A 196 -17.59 16.67 -4.34
N LEU A 197 -17.75 15.38 -4.69
CA LEU A 197 -18.79 14.91 -5.62
C LEU A 197 -20.21 15.14 -5.08
N SER A 198 -20.40 15.24 -3.75
CA SER A 198 -21.70 15.59 -3.16
C SER A 198 -22.06 17.05 -3.37
N GLN A 199 -21.08 17.93 -3.59
CA GLN A 199 -21.31 19.35 -3.90
C GLN A 199 -21.46 19.61 -5.40
N TRP A 200 -21.02 18.69 -6.27
CA TRP A 200 -21.02 18.90 -7.71
C TRP A 200 -22.31 18.44 -8.35
N ARG A 201 -23.11 19.41 -8.77
CA ARG A 201 -24.30 19.23 -9.60
C ARG A 201 -23.90 19.24 -11.07
N GLY A 202 -24.29 18.24 -11.85
CA GLY A 202 -23.80 18.18 -13.24
C GLY A 202 -24.35 17.07 -14.11
N ILE A 203 -23.79 17.01 -15.31
CA ILE A 203 -23.98 15.93 -16.28
C ILE A 203 -22.75 15.02 -16.18
N TYR A 204 -22.95 13.71 -16.31
CA TYR A 204 -21.87 12.73 -16.34
C TYR A 204 -22.06 11.78 -17.52
N HIS A 205 -20.97 11.13 -17.88
CA HIS A 205 -20.92 10.13 -18.91
C HIS A 205 -20.50 8.78 -18.31
N ILE A 206 -21.15 7.72 -18.75
CA ILE A 206 -20.75 6.33 -18.48
C ILE A 206 -20.35 5.72 -19.80
N LEU A 207 -19.06 5.40 -19.95
CA LEU A 207 -18.54 4.63 -21.08
C LEU A 207 -18.57 3.14 -20.72
N ASP A 208 -19.18 2.32 -21.58
CA ASP A 208 -19.02 0.88 -21.53
C ASP A 208 -17.82 0.47 -22.39
N GLU A 209 -16.72 0.07 -21.76
CA GLU A 209 -15.50 -0.33 -22.45
C GLU A 209 -15.65 -1.62 -23.27
N SER A 210 -16.74 -2.39 -23.10
CA SER A 210 -16.95 -3.63 -23.87
C SER A 210 -17.32 -3.38 -25.33
N ASP A 211 -18.09 -2.32 -25.61
CA ASP A 211 -18.58 -1.99 -26.94
C ASP A 211 -18.42 -0.50 -27.32
N GLY A 212 -17.80 0.29 -26.44
CA GLY A 212 -17.55 1.72 -26.64
C GLY A 212 -18.79 2.60 -26.57
N LYS A 213 -19.95 2.06 -26.18
CA LYS A 213 -21.18 2.84 -26.12
C LYS A 213 -21.23 3.69 -24.86
N GLY A 214 -21.74 4.91 -25.03
CA GLY A 214 -21.90 5.89 -23.98
C GLY A 214 -23.34 5.97 -23.46
N TYR A 215 -23.47 6.28 -22.18
CA TYR A 215 -24.69 6.74 -21.55
C TYR A 215 -24.44 8.10 -20.89
N VAL A 216 -25.32 9.07 -21.16
CA VAL A 216 -25.28 10.39 -20.52
C VAL A 216 -26.37 10.46 -19.47
N GLY A 217 -25.99 10.85 -18.26
CA GLY A 217 -26.92 11.02 -17.14
C GLY A 217 -26.75 12.40 -16.49
N SER A 218 -27.77 12.81 -15.75
CA SER A 218 -27.73 14.03 -14.95
C SER A 218 -27.86 13.72 -13.46
N ALA A 219 -27.27 14.58 -12.63
CA ALA A 219 -27.24 14.44 -11.18
C ALA A 219 -27.68 15.74 -10.52
N TYR A 220 -28.98 15.80 -10.23
CA TYR A 220 -29.70 16.98 -9.73
C TYR A 220 -30.45 16.72 -8.41
N GLY A 221 -30.23 15.55 -7.79
CA GLY A 221 -30.82 15.16 -6.52
C GLY A 221 -30.11 15.80 -5.31
N THR A 222 -30.51 15.40 -4.11
CA THR A 222 -29.99 15.92 -2.83
C THR A 222 -28.48 15.80 -2.70
N ASP A 223 -27.93 14.65 -3.11
CA ASP A 223 -26.50 14.35 -2.98
C ASP A 223 -25.76 14.46 -4.33
N ASN A 224 -26.35 15.17 -5.30
CA ASN A 224 -25.77 15.46 -6.61
C ASN A 224 -25.06 14.25 -7.27
N ILE A 225 -23.83 14.42 -7.78
CA ILE A 225 -23.10 13.37 -8.51
C ILE A 225 -22.87 12.15 -7.62
N VAL A 226 -22.39 12.32 -6.38
CA VAL A 226 -22.10 11.17 -5.50
C VAL A 226 -23.37 10.35 -5.23
N GLY A 227 -24.51 11.01 -4.99
CA GLY A 227 -25.79 10.35 -4.79
C GLY A 227 -26.19 9.54 -6.01
N ARG A 228 -26.10 10.15 -7.20
CA ARG A 228 -26.47 9.46 -8.43
C ARG A 228 -25.53 8.29 -8.73
N TRP A 229 -24.23 8.46 -8.57
CA TRP A 229 -23.23 7.41 -8.78
C TRP A 229 -23.37 6.25 -7.80
N THR A 230 -23.74 6.54 -6.55
CA THR A 230 -24.03 5.52 -5.52
C THR A 230 -25.17 4.58 -5.94
N THR A 231 -26.19 5.08 -6.66
CA THR A 231 -27.28 4.20 -7.16
C THR A 231 -26.82 3.15 -8.17
N TYR A 232 -25.73 3.39 -8.90
CA TYR A 232 -25.12 2.37 -9.77
C TYR A 232 -24.28 1.39 -8.95
N ALA A 233 -23.56 1.88 -7.95
CA ALA A 233 -22.70 1.07 -7.10
C ALA A 233 -23.49 0.07 -6.23
N ASP A 234 -24.61 0.49 -5.63
CA ASP A 234 -25.32 -0.29 -4.62
C ASP A 234 -26.28 -1.35 -5.19
N GLY A 235 -26.45 -1.39 -6.51
CA GLY A 235 -27.36 -2.32 -7.19
C GLY A 235 -26.69 -3.15 -8.28
N THR A 236 -27.48 -3.48 -9.31
CA THR A 236 -27.08 -4.24 -10.50
C THR A 236 -26.23 -3.46 -11.50
N GLY A 237 -25.79 -2.25 -11.14
CA GLY A 237 -24.98 -1.41 -12.02
C GLY A 237 -25.76 -0.52 -12.98
N ASP A 238 -27.08 -0.65 -13.12
CA ASP A 238 -27.88 0.17 -14.05
C ASP A 238 -28.46 1.45 -13.43
N GLY A 239 -28.50 1.57 -12.09
CA GLY A 239 -29.02 2.77 -11.40
C GLY A 239 -30.48 3.11 -11.75
N GLY A 240 -31.27 2.11 -12.16
CA GLY A 240 -32.64 2.24 -12.66
C GLY A 240 -32.77 2.56 -14.14
N ASN A 241 -31.66 2.71 -14.88
CA ASN A 241 -31.67 3.14 -16.28
C ASN A 241 -31.85 1.94 -17.23
N LYS A 242 -32.97 1.96 -17.95
CA LYS A 242 -33.34 0.89 -18.91
C LYS A 242 -32.24 0.58 -19.95
N LYS A 243 -31.48 1.60 -20.39
CA LYS A 243 -30.41 1.44 -21.39
C LYS A 243 -29.15 0.73 -20.88
N LEU A 244 -28.98 0.65 -19.56
CA LEU A 244 -27.85 0.01 -18.91
C LEU A 244 -28.20 -1.39 -18.36
N ARG A 245 -29.48 -1.77 -18.36
CA ARG A 245 -29.91 -3.08 -17.88
C ARG A 245 -29.32 -4.21 -18.73
N GLY A 246 -28.80 -5.23 -18.06
CA GLY A 246 -28.22 -6.41 -18.71
C GLY A 246 -26.81 -6.20 -19.26
N ARG A 247 -26.21 -5.02 -19.06
CA ARG A 247 -24.79 -4.78 -19.32
C ARG A 247 -23.95 -5.17 -18.10
N ASP A 248 -22.69 -5.51 -18.33
CA ASP A 248 -21.74 -5.83 -17.26
C ASP A 248 -21.14 -4.52 -16.70
N PRO A 249 -21.51 -4.11 -15.47
CA PRO A 249 -21.04 -2.85 -14.92
C PRO A 249 -19.55 -2.85 -14.60
N ALA A 250 -18.88 -4.01 -14.52
CA ALA A 250 -17.42 -4.06 -14.36
C ALA A 250 -16.66 -3.43 -15.55
N LYS A 251 -17.34 -3.19 -16.68
CA LYS A 251 -16.81 -2.51 -17.87
C LYS A 251 -17.12 -1.01 -17.92
N PHE A 252 -17.77 -0.47 -16.90
CA PHE A 252 -18.18 0.93 -16.90
C PHE A 252 -17.11 1.85 -16.33
N VAL A 253 -16.90 2.97 -17.01
CA VAL A 253 -16.07 4.09 -16.59
C VAL A 253 -16.90 5.37 -16.56
N PHE A 254 -16.87 6.07 -15.44
CA PHE A 254 -17.66 7.25 -15.14
C PHE A 254 -16.78 8.49 -15.26
N SER A 255 -17.29 9.53 -15.93
CA SER A 255 -16.65 10.85 -16.04
C SER A 255 -17.67 11.99 -15.96
N ILE A 256 -17.22 13.22 -15.72
CA ILE A 256 -18.08 14.42 -15.61
C ILE A 256 -17.95 15.26 -16.88
N LEU A 257 -19.07 15.83 -17.36
CA LEU A 257 -19.18 16.68 -18.56
C LEU A 257 -19.39 18.15 -18.24
#